data_AF-A0A0D0AR97-F1
#
_entry.id   AF-A0A0D0AR97-F1
#
_cell.length_a   1.000
_cell.length_b   1.000
_cell.length_c   1.000
_cell.angle_alpha   90.00
_cell.angle_beta   90.00
_cell.angle_gamma   90.00
#
_symmetry.space_group_name_H-M   'P 1'
#
loop_
_entity.id
_entity.type
_entity.pdbx_description
1 polymer ?
#
loop_
_entity_poly.entity_id
_entity_poly.type
_entity_poly.pdbx_seq_one_letter_code
_entity_poly.pdbx_strand_id
1 'polypeptide(L)'
;FTKILEDFGISDKILSITANNTLNNDTMTTALAENVTHFGGDTARTWCFLHIVNLVAKSLLKQFDVPKNEALAFVGTAEEELQEIGQGLEAEDEDTITENGASDPNADDSDNLDGWVDEVGELSDEERNILQNNICPIKFVLAKV
;
A
#
# COMPACT_ATOMS: atom_id res chain seq x y z
N PHE A 1 14.17 -12.54 22.21
CA PHE A 1 14.74 -11.22 21.89
C PHE A 1 15.40 -10.59 23.11
N THR A 2 14.69 -10.36 24.22
CA THR A 2 15.25 -9.78 25.47
C THR A 2 16.53 -10.46 25.95
N LYS A 3 16.56 -11.80 25.99
CA LYS A 3 17.76 -12.57 26.34
C LYS A 3 18.97 -12.25 25.45
N ILE A 4 18.76 -12.02 24.14
CA ILE A 4 19.84 -11.61 23.24
C ILE A 4 20.36 -10.23 23.67
N LEU A 5 19.47 -9.28 23.97
CA LEU A 5 19.89 -7.96 24.42
C LEU A 5 20.69 -8.01 25.72
N GLU A 6 20.29 -8.89 26.64
CA GLU A 6 20.99 -9.14 27.91
C GLU A 6 22.37 -9.76 27.67
N ASP A 7 22.42 -10.82 26.86
CA ASP A 7 23.66 -11.54 26.52
C ASP A 7 24.68 -10.61 25.86
N PHE A 8 24.21 -9.63 25.07
CA PHE A 8 25.06 -8.61 24.43
C PHE A 8 25.27 -7.34 25.29
N GLY A 9 24.65 -7.22 26.47
CA GLY A 9 24.78 -6.04 27.34
C GLY A 9 24.27 -4.74 26.70
N ILE A 10 23.19 -4.85 25.92
CA ILE A 10 22.57 -3.74 25.17
C ILE A 10 21.08 -3.52 25.53
N SER A 11 20.55 -4.21 26.54
CA SER A 11 19.15 -4.07 26.97
C SER A 11 18.72 -2.63 27.23
N ASP A 12 19.61 -1.80 27.77
CA ASP A 12 19.31 -0.40 28.11
C ASP A 12 19.74 0.59 27.02
N LYS A 13 20.14 0.09 25.84
CA LYS A 13 20.73 0.91 24.76
C LYS A 13 19.84 1.05 23.53
N ILE A 14 18.67 0.40 23.51
CA ILE A 14 17.71 0.55 22.41
C ILE A 14 16.93 1.84 22.60
N LEU A 15 17.27 2.85 21.81
CA LEU A 15 16.57 4.14 21.80
C LEU A 15 15.34 4.14 20.89
N SER A 16 15.43 3.51 19.72
CA SER A 16 14.39 3.52 18.69
C SER A 16 14.49 2.31 17.77
N ILE A 17 13.37 1.96 17.13
CA ILE A 17 13.29 0.99 16.05
C ILE A 17 12.66 1.63 14.82
N THR A 18 13.14 1.26 13.63
CA THR A 18 12.50 1.61 12.36
C THR A 18 11.81 0.37 11.79
N ALA A 19 10.51 0.47 11.52
CA ALA A 19 9.70 -0.63 10.99
C ALA A 19 8.75 -0.12 9.88
N ASN A 20 8.27 -1.01 9.00
CA ASN A 20 7.24 -0.64 8.01
C ASN A 20 5.89 -0.33 8.68
N ASN A 21 4.95 0.23 7.92
CA ASN A 21 3.68 0.75 8.45
C ASN A 21 2.60 -0.35 8.43
N THR A 22 2.86 -1.48 9.10
CA THR A 22 1.94 -2.61 9.19
C THR A 22 1.47 -2.85 10.63
N LEU A 23 0.25 -3.38 10.79
CA LEU A 23 -0.35 -3.67 12.11
C LEU A 23 0.49 -4.61 12.98
N ASN A 24 1.21 -5.54 12.35
CA ASN A 24 2.11 -6.46 13.07
C ASN A 24 3.24 -5.71 13.79
N ASN A 25 3.68 -4.57 13.25
CA ASN A 25 4.69 -3.74 13.89
C ASN A 25 4.12 -2.89 15.03
N ASP A 26 2.83 -2.60 15.05
CA ASP A 26 2.15 -2.07 16.24
C ASP A 26 2.28 -3.08 17.38
N THR A 27 1.90 -4.33 17.12
CA THR A 27 1.97 -5.42 18.11
C THR A 27 3.40 -5.66 18.60
N MET A 28 4.38 -5.69 17.69
CA MET A 28 5.79 -5.84 18.05
C MET A 28 6.27 -4.70 18.96
N THR A 29 5.87 -3.45 18.66
CA THR A 29 6.30 -2.27 19.42
C THR A 29 5.75 -2.30 20.85
N THR A 30 4.49 -2.67 21.02
CA THR A 30 3.87 -2.89 22.34
C THR A 30 4.61 -3.97 23.11
N ALA A 31 4.86 -5.13 22.49
CA ALA A 31 5.60 -6.21 23.14
C ALA A 31 7.03 -5.80 23.53
N LEU A 32 7.71 -4.99 22.71
CA LEU A 32 9.04 -4.47 23.05
C LEU A 32 9.00 -3.53 24.27
N ALA A 33 7.99 -2.68 24.38
CA ALA A 33 7.83 -1.78 25.52
C ALA A 33 7.60 -2.54 26.84
N GLU A 34 6.88 -3.66 26.79
CA GLU A 34 6.65 -4.53 27.96
C GLU A 34 7.91 -5.27 28.40
N ASN A 35 8.79 -5.61 27.45
CA ASN A 35 9.91 -6.52 27.68
C ASN A 35 11.28 -5.83 27.76
N VAL A 36 11.38 -4.54 27.40
CA VAL A 36 12.62 -3.75 27.40
C VAL A 36 12.40 -2.48 28.22
N THR A 37 12.97 -2.46 29.43
CA THR A 37 12.70 -1.48 30.50
C THR A 37 12.82 -0.01 30.11
N HIS A 38 13.63 0.30 29.10
CA HIS A 38 13.91 1.67 28.65
C HIS A 38 13.43 1.98 27.22
N PHE A 39 12.72 1.06 26.59
CA PHE A 39 12.18 1.29 25.26
C PHE A 39 10.93 2.18 25.35
N GLY A 40 10.92 3.31 24.63
CA GLY A 40 9.85 4.31 24.68
C GLY A 40 8.52 3.93 24.01
N GLY A 41 8.31 2.65 23.70
CA GLY A 41 7.13 2.15 23.00
C GLY A 41 6.90 2.87 21.67
N ASP A 42 5.66 3.29 21.42
CA ASP A 42 5.27 3.97 20.18
C ASP A 42 6.06 5.24 19.91
N THR A 43 6.44 5.99 20.95
CA THR A 43 7.25 7.21 20.78
C THR A 43 8.67 6.93 20.31
N ALA A 44 9.15 5.70 20.52
CA ALA A 44 10.44 5.20 20.06
C ALA A 44 10.35 4.50 18.70
N ARG A 45 9.16 4.35 18.13
CA ARG A 45 8.99 3.79 16.80
C ARG A 45 9.08 4.86 15.73
N THR A 46 9.93 4.62 14.74
CA THR A 46 9.98 5.38 13.50
C THR A 46 9.44 4.51 12.36
N TRP A 47 8.75 5.12 11.40
CA TRP A 47 8.32 4.41 10.20
C TRP A 47 9.43 4.39 9.15
N CYS A 48 9.50 3.30 8.41
CA CYS A 48 10.43 3.14 7.30
C CYS A 48 10.09 4.15 6.19
N PHE A 49 10.99 5.12 5.96
CA PHE A 49 10.80 6.18 4.97
C PHE A 49 10.49 5.62 3.57
N LEU A 50 11.20 4.58 3.14
CA LEU A 50 10.96 3.93 1.85
C LEU A 50 9.52 3.41 1.73
N HIS A 51 9.02 2.80 2.79
CA HIS A 51 7.67 2.25 2.79
C HIS A 51 6.61 3.35 2.81
N ILE A 52 6.82 4.44 3.57
CA ILE A 52 5.92 5.61 3.53
C ILE A 52 5.89 6.23 2.13
N VAL A 53 7.03 6.39 1.46
CA VAL A 53 7.07 6.91 0.09
C VAL A 53 6.32 5.99 -0.88
N ASN A 54 6.46 4.68 -0.72
CA ASN A 54 5.71 3.70 -1.52
C ASN A 54 4.20 3.83 -1.31
N LEU A 55 3.75 3.96 -0.06
CA LEU A 55 2.34 4.18 0.25
C LEU A 55 1.81 5.48 -0.38
N VAL A 56 2.58 6.57 -0.30
CA VAL A 56 2.19 7.86 -0.90
C VAL A 56 2.05 7.71 -2.42
N ALA A 57 2.99 7.03 -3.06
CA ALA A 57 2.92 6.77 -4.49
C ALA A 57 1.69 5.91 -4.83
N LYS A 58 1.44 4.82 -4.10
CA LYS A 58 0.26 3.95 -4.29
C LYS A 58 -1.05 4.75 -4.19
N SER A 59 -1.21 5.58 -3.16
CA SER A 59 -2.40 6.43 -2.99
C SER A 59 -2.60 7.42 -4.14
N LEU A 60 -1.54 8.10 -4.57
CA LEU A 60 -1.62 9.06 -5.68
C LEU A 60 -1.92 8.41 -7.04
N LEU A 61 -1.47 7.15 -7.22
CA LEU A 61 -1.69 6.39 -8.44
C LEU A 61 -3.04 5.69 -8.48
N LYS A 62 -3.64 5.37 -7.32
CA LYS A 62 -4.92 4.64 -7.19
C LYS A 62 -6.06 5.22 -8.03
N GLN A 63 -6.13 6.55 -8.17
CA GLN A 63 -7.16 7.19 -9.00
C GLN A 63 -7.08 6.81 -10.49
N PHE A 64 -5.91 6.40 -10.97
CA PHE A 64 -5.67 5.96 -12.34
C PHE A 64 -5.81 4.46 -12.53
N ASP A 65 -6.01 3.68 -11.46
CA ASP A 65 -6.23 2.25 -11.57
C ASP A 65 -7.49 1.95 -12.38
N VAL A 66 -7.41 0.86 -13.16
CA VAL A 66 -8.56 0.32 -13.88
C VAL A 66 -9.31 -0.59 -12.93
N PRO A 67 -10.59 -0.31 -12.60
CA PRO A 67 -11.31 -1.08 -11.60
C PRO A 67 -11.49 -2.55 -12.06
N LYS A 68 -11.06 -3.49 -11.23
CA LYS A 68 -11.04 -4.92 -11.57
C LYS A 68 -12.42 -5.59 -11.58
N ASN A 69 -13.43 -5.04 -10.88
CA ASN A 69 -14.71 -5.75 -10.71
C ASN A 69 -15.92 -4.92 -10.25
N GLU A 70 -15.93 -3.60 -10.40
CA GLU A 70 -17.13 -2.85 -10.07
C GLU A 70 -18.05 -2.75 -11.28
N ALA A 71 -19.28 -3.20 -11.08
CA ALA A 71 -20.46 -2.89 -11.90
C ALA A 71 -20.79 -1.39 -11.85
N LEU A 72 -19.81 -0.53 -12.09
CA LEU A 72 -20.03 0.86 -12.44
C LEU A 72 -20.59 0.82 -13.86
N ALA A 73 -21.92 0.93 -13.93
CA ALA A 73 -22.68 1.06 -15.15
C ALA A 73 -22.38 2.40 -15.84
N PHE A 74 -21.12 2.60 -16.24
CA PHE A 74 -20.67 3.73 -17.03
C PHE A 74 -20.36 3.22 -18.43
N VAL A 75 -21.41 3.15 -19.23
CA VAL A 75 -21.34 2.70 -20.63
C VAL A 75 -20.69 3.80 -21.45
N GLY A 76 -19.38 3.68 -21.64
CA GLY A 76 -18.61 4.44 -22.62
C GLY A 76 -17.57 3.51 -23.26
N THR A 77 -17.48 3.53 -24.59
CA THR A 77 -16.56 2.68 -25.38
C THR A 77 -15.10 2.75 -24.91
N ALA A 78 -14.71 3.89 -24.32
CA ALA A 78 -13.35 4.14 -23.86
C ALA A 78 -13.02 3.40 -22.54
N GLU A 79 -13.99 3.23 -21.63
CA GLU A 79 -13.77 2.50 -20.37
C GLU A 79 -13.74 0.99 -20.61
N GLU A 80 -14.56 0.50 -21.54
CA GLU A 80 -14.54 -0.91 -21.98
C GLU A 80 -13.18 -1.29 -22.59
N GLU A 81 -12.63 -0.44 -23.46
CA GLU A 81 -11.28 -0.63 -24.02
C GLU A 81 -10.19 -0.59 -22.93
N LEU A 82 -10.29 0.31 -21.94
CA LEU A 82 -9.36 0.35 -20.81
C LEU A 82 -9.41 -0.91 -19.96
N GLN A 83 -10.61 -1.45 -19.73
CA GLN A 83 -10.81 -2.68 -18.98
C GLN A 83 -10.22 -3.89 -19.70
N GLU A 84 -10.39 -3.97 -21.03
CA GLU A 84 -9.79 -5.03 -21.84
C GLU A 84 -8.25 -4.96 -21.80
N ILE A 85 -7.67 -3.77 -21.95
CA ILE A 85 -6.21 -3.59 -21.87
C ILE A 85 -5.70 -3.95 -20.46
N GLY A 86 -6.39 -3.49 -19.40
CA GLY A 86 -6.03 -3.78 -18.01
C GLY A 86 -6.04 -5.28 -17.69
N GLN A 87 -7.05 -6.02 -18.15
CA GLN A 87 -7.12 -7.48 -17.98
C GLN A 87 -5.97 -8.21 -18.70
N GLY A 88 -5.59 -7.73 -19.89
CA GLY A 88 -4.44 -8.27 -20.63
C GLY A 88 -3.13 -8.11 -19.85
N LEU A 89 -2.89 -6.94 -19.28
CA LEU A 89 -1.68 -6.65 -18.49
C LEU A 89 -1.61 -7.49 -17.20
N GLU A 90 -2.72 -7.66 -16.48
CA GLU A 90 -2.74 -8.48 -15.27
C GLU A 90 -2.37 -9.94 -15.52
N ALA A 91 -2.85 -10.50 -16.63
CA ALA A 91 -2.51 -11.86 -17.02
C ALA A 91 -1.01 -12.02 -17.34
N GLU A 92 -0.41 -11.03 -18.00
CA GLU A 92 1.03 -11.01 -18.30
C GLU A 92 1.90 -10.84 -17.05
N ASP A 93 1.45 -10.02 -16.09
CA ASP A 93 2.11 -9.82 -14.80
C ASP A 93 2.07 -11.11 -13.94
N GLU A 94 0.92 -11.80 -13.88
CA GLU A 94 0.81 -13.09 -13.17
C GLU A 94 1.76 -14.16 -13.75
N ASP A 95 1.86 -14.23 -15.08
CA ASP A 95 2.79 -15.14 -15.76
C ASP A 95 4.25 -14.82 -15.39
N THR A 96 4.63 -13.54 -15.35
CA THR A 96 6.00 -13.15 -14.97
C THR A 96 6.32 -13.35 -13.49
N ILE A 97 5.35 -13.17 -12.59
CA ILE A 97 5.51 -13.39 -11.14
C ILE A 97 5.69 -14.88 -10.85
N THR A 98 4.88 -15.74 -11.49
CA THR A 98 4.97 -17.20 -11.33
C THR A 98 6.28 -17.77 -11.89
N GLU A 99 6.77 -17.25 -13.02
CA GLU A 99 8.07 -17.65 -13.58
C GLU A 99 9.27 -17.22 -12.72
N ASN A 100 9.20 -16.05 -12.07
CA ASN A 100 10.31 -15.52 -11.26
C ASN A 100 10.28 -15.94 -9.78
N GLY A 101 9.25 -16.64 -9.32
CA GLY A 101 9.10 -17.07 -7.93
C GLY A 101 9.05 -15.89 -6.94
N ALA A 102 8.68 -14.70 -7.41
CA ALA A 102 8.49 -13.53 -6.57
C ALA A 102 7.21 -13.68 -5.75
N SER A 103 7.22 -13.15 -4.53
CA SER A 103 6.00 -13.03 -3.73
C SER A 103 5.02 -12.12 -4.45
N ASP A 104 3.74 -12.49 -4.45
CA ASP A 104 2.65 -11.71 -5.05
C ASP A 104 2.75 -10.23 -4.64
N PRO A 105 2.95 -9.28 -5.56
CA PRO A 105 2.96 -7.85 -5.26
C PRO A 105 1.56 -7.33 -4.83
N ASN A 106 0.50 -8.11 -5.06
CA ASN A 106 -0.85 -7.91 -4.55
C ASN A 106 -1.14 -8.75 -3.29
N ALA A 107 -0.14 -9.41 -2.69
CA ALA A 107 -0.29 -9.85 -1.31
C ALA A 107 -0.69 -8.61 -0.52
N ASP A 108 -1.94 -8.60 -0.04
CA ASP A 108 -2.54 -7.52 0.74
C ASP A 108 -1.61 -7.28 1.93
N ASP A 109 -0.65 -6.39 1.73
CA ASP A 109 0.17 -5.84 2.77
C ASP A 109 -0.89 -5.21 3.66
N SER A 110 -1.14 -5.84 4.81
CA SER A 110 -1.96 -5.32 5.92
C SER A 110 -1.31 -4.05 6.51
N ASP A 111 -0.97 -3.14 5.61
CA ASP A 111 -0.51 -1.81 5.84
C ASP A 111 -1.61 -1.13 6.62
N ASN A 112 -1.19 -0.49 7.69
CA ASN A 112 -2.08 0.28 8.52
C ASN A 112 -2.44 1.56 7.75
N LEU A 113 -3.54 1.50 6.99
CA LEU A 113 -4.12 2.62 6.27
C LEU A 113 -4.94 3.55 7.18
N ASP A 114 -4.95 3.33 8.49
CA ASP A 114 -5.69 4.19 9.42
C ASP A 114 -5.21 5.64 9.29
N GLY A 115 -6.15 6.55 9.04
CA GLY A 115 -5.91 7.96 8.77
C GLY A 115 -5.60 8.33 7.31
N TRP A 116 -5.52 7.38 6.38
CA TRP A 116 -5.47 7.67 4.93
C TRP A 116 -6.88 7.86 4.39
N VAL A 117 -7.10 8.96 3.68
CA VAL A 117 -8.39 9.28 3.05
C VAL A 117 -8.40 8.71 1.64
N ASP A 118 -9.45 7.97 1.27
CA ASP A 118 -9.69 7.61 -0.13
C ASP A 118 -10.40 8.78 -0.82
N GLU A 119 -9.64 9.68 -1.43
CA GLU A 119 -10.20 10.93 -1.96
C GLU A 119 -11.23 10.68 -3.06
N VAL A 120 -11.02 9.67 -3.90
CA VAL A 120 -11.97 9.29 -4.96
C VAL A 120 -13.23 8.69 -4.33
N GLY A 121 -13.05 7.88 -3.27
CA GLY A 121 -14.13 7.32 -2.46
C GLY A 121 -15.09 8.38 -1.91
N GLU A 122 -14.55 9.51 -1.46
CA GLU A 122 -15.30 10.61 -0.84
C GLU A 122 -15.99 11.56 -1.85
N LEU A 123 -15.69 11.45 -3.15
CA LEU A 123 -16.35 12.27 -4.17
C LEU A 123 -17.80 11.84 -4.38
N SER A 124 -18.66 12.84 -4.64
CA SER A 124 -20.02 12.57 -5.16
C SER A 124 -19.97 11.90 -6.53
N ASP A 125 -21.06 11.25 -6.94
CA ASP A 125 -21.16 10.59 -8.25
C ASP A 125 -20.89 11.57 -9.41
N GLU A 126 -21.41 12.80 -9.33
CA GLU A 126 -21.12 13.85 -10.30
C GLU A 126 -19.63 14.23 -10.35
N GLU A 127 -18.99 14.46 -9.20
CA GLU A 127 -17.58 14.84 -9.12
C GLU A 127 -16.67 13.71 -9.59
N ARG A 128 -17.01 12.47 -9.23
CA ARG A 128 -16.32 11.26 -9.69
C ARG A 128 -16.42 11.11 -11.20
N ASN A 129 -17.58 11.42 -11.80
CA ASN A 129 -17.75 11.38 -13.25
C ASN A 129 -16.93 12.46 -13.96
N ILE A 130 -16.91 13.68 -13.44
CA ILE A 130 -16.02 14.75 -13.94
C ILE A 130 -14.56 14.32 -13.86
N LEU A 131 -14.15 13.75 -12.71
CA LEU A 131 -12.80 13.25 -12.52
C LEU A 131 -12.46 12.17 -13.54
N GLN A 132 -13.32 11.15 -13.72
CA GLN A 132 -13.09 10.06 -14.67
C GLN A 132 -12.94 10.57 -16.10
N ASN A 133 -13.79 11.49 -16.55
CA ASN A 133 -13.67 12.08 -17.88
C ASN A 133 -12.33 12.82 -18.08
N ASN A 134 -11.82 13.47 -17.03
CA ASN A 134 -10.55 14.19 -17.09
C ASN A 134 -9.33 13.26 -17.07
N ILE A 135 -9.40 12.13 -16.35
CA ILE A 135 -8.26 11.22 -16.20
C ILE A 135 -8.26 10.07 -17.22
N CYS A 136 -9.38 9.79 -17.89
CA CYS A 136 -9.49 8.74 -18.91
C CYS A 136 -8.37 8.80 -19.97
N PRO A 137 -8.02 9.98 -20.56
CA PRO A 137 -6.91 10.06 -21.51
C PRO A 137 -5.55 9.64 -20.90
N ILE A 138 -5.33 9.92 -19.61
CA ILE A 138 -4.10 9.58 -18.90
C ILE A 138 -4.06 8.08 -18.62
N LYS A 139 -5.18 7.48 -18.18
CA LYS A 139 -5.31 6.03 -18.01
C LYS A 139 -4.94 5.28 -19.28
N PHE A 140 -5.41 5.77 -20.43
CA PHE A 140 -5.09 5.17 -21.74
C PHE A 140 -3.61 5.22 -22.09
N VAL A 141 -2.93 6.31 -21.74
CA VAL A 141 -1.48 6.42 -21.95
C VAL A 141 -0.75 5.45 -21.04
N LEU A 142 -1.12 5.39 -19.76
CA LEU A 142 -0.47 4.52 -18.77
C LEU A 142 -0.66 3.03 -19.08
N ALA A 143 -1.83 2.63 -19.60
CA ALA A 143 -2.13 1.24 -19.95
C ALA A 143 -1.48 0.79 -21.27
N LYS A 144 -0.94 1.70 -22.09
CA LYS A 144 -0.33 1.38 -23.40
C LYS A 144 1.20 1.47 -23.41
N VAL A 145 1.84 1.73 -22.27
CA VAL A 145 3.30 1.74 -22.13
C VAL A 145 3.82 0.32 -22.04
#